data_AF-G1T2N9-F1
#
_entry.id   AF-G1T2N9-F1
#
_cell.length_a   1.000
_cell.length_b   1.000
_cell.length_c   1.000
_cell.angle_alpha   90.00
_cell.angle_beta   90.00
_cell.angle_gamma   90.00
#
_symmetry.space_group_name_H-M   'P 1'
#
loop_
_entity.id
_entity.type
_entity.pdbx_description
1 polymer ?
#
loop_
_entity_poly.entity_id
_entity_poly.type
_entity_poly.pdbx_seq_one_letter_code
_entity_poly.pdbx_strand_id
1 'polypeptide(L)'
;LPFAVVGSMDEVKVGKRMVRGRDYPWGVLQVENENHCDFVKLRDMLLSTNMEDLKEQTHTQHYERFRYFKLQSMGFTDVGPDNQPVSFQEIYEAKRQEFHNQYHREEDQLKQRFMQWVREKEATFKEAEKELQDKFENLKRIQHEEMIKLEEEKRQLEEDIVDLYKMKATSDTFQPPVCTNVKKDKDRKK
;
A
#
# COMPACT_ATOMS: atom_id res chain seq x y z
N LEU A 1 -14.46 54.85 8.92
CA LEU A 1 -14.53 54.41 7.51
C LEU A 1 -15.11 53.01 7.51
N PRO A 2 -16.15 52.74 6.71
CA PRO A 2 -15.99 52.37 5.31
C PRO A 2 -16.08 53.56 4.35
N PHE A 3 -15.71 53.34 3.09
CA PHE A 3 -15.94 54.25 1.95
C PHE A 3 -17.17 53.79 1.17
N ALA A 4 -18.03 54.72 0.74
CA ALA A 4 -19.18 54.42 -0.10
C ALA A 4 -18.75 54.40 -1.58
N VAL A 5 -18.31 53.25 -2.10
CA VAL A 5 -17.71 53.13 -3.43
C VAL A 5 -18.60 52.44 -4.47
N VAL A 6 -18.50 52.88 -5.72
CA VAL A 6 -19.15 52.25 -6.88
C VAL A 6 -18.08 51.91 -7.92
N GLY A 7 -18.05 50.65 -8.37
CA GLY A 7 -17.19 50.22 -9.47
C GLY A 7 -17.92 50.22 -10.81
N SER A 8 -17.19 50.55 -11.88
CA SER A 8 -17.58 50.25 -13.26
C SER A 8 -16.33 50.08 -14.12
N MET A 9 -16.40 49.19 -15.12
CA MET A 9 -15.42 49.10 -16.20
C MET A 9 -15.90 49.84 -17.46
N ASP A 10 -17.19 50.17 -17.54
CA ASP A 10 -17.82 50.77 -18.71
C ASP A 10 -17.58 52.29 -18.74
N GLU A 11 -17.29 52.82 -19.92
CA GLU A 11 -17.13 54.26 -20.16
C GLU A 11 -18.38 54.84 -20.82
N VAL A 12 -19.04 55.76 -20.10
CA VAL A 12 -20.28 56.41 -20.52
C VAL A 12 -19.98 57.84 -20.98
N LYS A 13 -20.64 58.29 -22.05
CA LYS A 13 -20.43 59.63 -22.61
C LYS A 13 -21.24 60.67 -21.84
N VAL A 14 -20.60 61.39 -20.92
CA VAL A 14 -21.23 62.50 -20.19
C VAL A 14 -20.84 63.83 -20.85
N GLY A 15 -21.77 64.39 -21.63
CA GLY A 15 -21.58 65.61 -22.39
C GLY A 15 -20.50 65.47 -23.47
N LYS A 16 -19.32 66.06 -23.22
CA LYS A 16 -18.16 66.04 -24.14
C LYS A 16 -17.03 65.10 -23.71
N ARG A 17 -17.16 64.37 -22.59
CA ARG A 17 -16.11 63.45 -22.09
C ARG A 17 -16.67 62.02 -22.00
N MET A 18 -15.80 61.04 -22.27
CA MET A 18 -16.01 59.67 -21.79
C MET A 18 -15.56 59.63 -20.32
N VAL A 19 -16.35 59.01 -19.45
CA VAL A 19 -16.04 58.84 -18.03
C VAL A 19 -16.49 57.45 -17.58
N ARG A 20 -15.74 56.81 -16.67
CA ARG A 20 -16.15 55.52 -16.11
C ARG A 20 -17.41 55.70 -15.28
N GLY A 21 -18.42 54.89 -15.55
CA GLY A 21 -19.74 55.10 -14.99
C GLY A 21 -20.70 53.95 -15.22
N ARG A 22 -21.88 54.05 -14.64
CA ARG A 22 -23.00 53.12 -14.85
C ARG A 22 -24.17 53.92 -15.40
N ASP A 23 -24.62 53.57 -16.59
CA ASP A 23 -25.80 54.19 -17.20
C ASP A 23 -27.08 53.49 -16.72
N TYR A 24 -28.13 54.27 -16.48
CA TYR A 24 -29.43 53.82 -16.03
C TYR A 24 -30.53 54.70 -16.64
N PRO A 25 -31.77 54.18 -16.81
CA PRO A 25 -32.89 54.96 -17.36
C PRO A 25 -33.23 56.26 -16.59
N TRP A 26 -32.74 56.40 -15.35
CA TRP A 26 -32.91 57.57 -14.49
C TRP A 26 -31.65 58.45 -14.35
N GLY A 27 -30.53 58.10 -14.99
CA GLY A 27 -29.31 58.93 -15.02
C GLY A 27 -27.98 58.15 -14.89
N VAL A 28 -26.88 58.82 -15.26
CA VAL A 28 -25.53 58.24 -15.30
C VAL A 28 -24.78 58.44 -13.98
N LEU A 29 -24.47 57.34 -13.28
CA LEU A 29 -23.61 57.34 -12.10
C LEU A 29 -22.14 57.33 -12.53
N GLN A 30 -21.51 58.51 -12.55
CA GLN A 30 -20.06 58.68 -12.78
C GLN A 30 -19.25 58.22 -11.57
N VAL A 31 -18.28 57.34 -11.77
CA VAL A 31 -17.44 56.74 -10.70
C VAL A 31 -16.42 57.75 -10.14
N GLU A 32 -15.83 58.58 -10.98
CA GLU A 32 -14.80 59.56 -10.57
C GLU A 32 -15.37 60.89 -10.04
N ASN A 33 -16.68 60.94 -9.74
CA ASN A 33 -17.33 62.12 -9.17
C ASN A 33 -17.54 61.92 -7.65
N GLU A 34 -16.86 62.72 -6.83
CA GLU A 34 -16.95 62.67 -5.37
C GLU A 34 -18.36 62.91 -4.81
N ASN A 35 -19.25 63.55 -5.58
CA ASN A 35 -20.66 63.74 -5.20
C ASN A 35 -21.51 62.46 -5.39
N HIS A 36 -20.98 61.44 -6.07
CA HIS A 36 -21.66 60.17 -6.30
C HIS A 36 -21.11 59.03 -5.44
N CYS A 37 -19.78 58.95 -5.27
CA CYS A 37 -19.14 57.92 -4.46
C CYS A 37 -17.72 58.32 -4.02
N ASP A 38 -17.22 57.70 -2.95
CA ASP A 38 -15.89 57.94 -2.38
C ASP A 38 -14.74 57.27 -3.16
N PHE A 39 -14.96 56.82 -4.40
CA PHE A 39 -13.94 56.08 -5.17
C PHE A 39 -12.63 56.86 -5.32
N VAL A 40 -12.70 58.18 -5.57
CA VAL A 40 -11.53 59.06 -5.65
C VAL A 40 -10.73 59.01 -4.34
N LYS A 41 -11.41 59.16 -3.20
CA LYS A 41 -10.81 59.16 -1.86
C LYS A 41 -10.18 57.81 -1.51
N LEU A 42 -10.82 56.70 -1.90
CA LEU A 42 -10.24 55.35 -1.74
C LEU A 42 -9.00 55.15 -2.64
N ARG A 43 -9.09 55.54 -3.92
CA ARG A 43 -8.00 55.42 -4.90
C ARG A 43 -6.76 56.19 -4.42
N ASP A 44 -6.94 57.44 -4.04
CA ASP A 44 -5.84 58.34 -3.69
C ASP A 44 -5.22 57.92 -2.33
N MET A 45 -6.05 57.48 -1.37
CA MET A 45 -5.59 56.87 -0.12
C MET A 45 -4.75 55.60 -0.35
N LEU A 46 -5.20 54.68 -1.20
CA LEU A 46 -4.48 53.43 -1.48
C LEU A 46 -3.21 53.61 -2.35
N LEU A 47 -3.24 54.53 -3.32
CA LEU A 47 -2.27 54.59 -4.42
C LEU A 47 -1.43 55.87 -4.48
N SER A 48 -1.77 56.91 -3.72
CA SER A 48 -1.09 58.21 -3.78
C SER A 48 -0.55 58.72 -2.45
N THR A 49 -1.18 58.36 -1.31
CA THR A 49 -0.69 58.79 0.01
C THR A 49 -0.21 57.65 0.91
N ASN A 50 -0.91 56.51 1.00
CA ASN A 50 -0.64 55.51 2.04
C ASN A 50 0.00 54.21 1.52
N MET A 51 0.45 54.14 0.25
CA MET A 51 0.96 52.87 -0.32
C MET A 51 2.19 52.36 0.45
N GLU A 52 3.14 53.24 0.72
CA GLU A 52 4.36 52.97 1.51
C GLU A 52 4.00 52.54 2.95
N ASP A 53 3.17 53.30 3.67
CA ASP A 53 2.69 52.96 5.01
C ASP A 53 2.02 51.58 5.07
N LEU A 54 1.18 51.25 4.07
CA LEU A 54 0.51 49.94 3.99
C LEU A 54 1.50 48.81 3.76
N LYS A 55 2.54 49.04 2.94
CA LYS A 55 3.66 48.09 2.73
C LYS A 55 4.50 47.93 4.01
N GLU A 56 4.81 49.02 4.70
CA GLU A 56 5.59 49.01 5.94
C GLU A 56 4.84 48.31 7.08
N GLN A 57 3.55 48.60 7.30
CA GLN A 57 2.72 47.90 8.29
C GLN A 57 2.57 46.40 7.95
N THR A 58 2.42 46.08 6.66
CA THR A 58 2.38 44.68 6.20
C THR A 58 3.69 43.94 6.49
N HIS A 59 4.84 44.60 6.35
CA HIS A 59 6.13 44.01 6.68
C HIS A 59 6.36 43.94 8.20
N THR A 60 6.36 45.09 8.88
CA THR A 60 6.75 45.25 10.29
C THR A 60 5.76 44.65 11.28
N GLN A 61 4.48 44.51 10.93
CA GLN A 61 3.45 43.95 11.82
C GLN A 61 2.88 42.63 11.33
N HIS A 62 2.40 42.54 10.08
CA HIS A 62 1.70 41.34 9.62
C HIS A 62 2.66 40.20 9.28
N TYR A 63 3.71 40.47 8.50
CA TYR A 63 4.73 39.49 8.16
C TYR A 63 5.57 39.11 9.38
N GLU A 64 6.06 40.06 10.19
CA GLU A 64 6.84 39.73 11.39
C GLU A 64 6.01 38.93 12.44
N ARG A 65 4.72 39.22 12.63
CA ARG A 65 3.85 38.39 13.47
C ARG A 65 3.69 36.97 12.92
N PHE A 66 3.50 36.82 11.61
CA PHE A 66 3.45 35.51 10.95
C PHE A 66 4.78 34.76 11.09
N ARG A 67 5.90 35.44 10.85
CA ARG A 67 7.26 34.92 10.98
C ARG A 67 7.54 34.45 12.41
N TYR A 68 7.21 35.24 13.42
CA TYR A 68 7.33 34.87 14.84
C TYR A 68 6.57 33.57 15.14
N PHE A 69 5.26 33.52 14.86
CA PHE A 69 4.47 32.30 15.10
C PHE A 69 4.96 31.10 14.27
N LYS A 70 5.47 31.33 13.06
CA LYS A 70 5.99 30.26 12.21
C LYS A 70 7.31 29.70 12.75
N LEU A 71 8.23 30.57 13.16
CA LEU A 71 9.48 30.19 13.83
C LEU A 71 9.20 29.46 15.15
N GLN A 72 8.29 29.96 15.98
CA GLN A 72 7.84 29.29 17.20
C GLN A 72 7.25 27.90 16.90
N SER A 73 6.42 27.76 15.86
CA SER A 73 5.89 26.45 15.42
C SER A 73 6.96 25.49 14.89
N MET A 74 8.11 26.02 14.45
CA MET A 74 9.28 25.26 14.06
C MET A 74 10.25 24.98 15.24
N GLY A 75 9.95 25.47 16.45
CA GLY A 75 10.78 25.29 17.64
C GLY A 75 11.94 26.30 17.78
N PHE A 76 11.91 27.40 17.04
CA PHE A 76 12.84 28.52 17.23
C PHE A 76 12.25 29.49 18.25
N THR A 77 13.02 29.82 19.28
CA THR A 77 12.68 30.83 20.30
C THR A 77 13.80 31.85 20.42
N ASP A 78 13.45 33.13 20.53
CA ASP A 78 14.43 34.23 20.60
C ASP A 78 15.22 34.26 21.93
N VAL A 79 14.73 33.51 22.94
CA VAL A 79 15.42 33.24 24.20
C VAL A 79 15.56 31.73 24.42
N GLY A 80 16.71 31.33 24.97
CA GLY A 80 16.94 29.98 25.48
C GLY A 80 16.61 29.86 26.96
N PRO A 81 17.05 28.76 27.61
CA PRO A 81 17.23 28.75 29.06
C PRO A 81 18.05 29.96 29.52
N ASP A 82 17.74 30.48 30.71
CA ASP A 82 18.43 31.62 31.35
C ASP A 82 18.49 32.91 30.51
N ASN A 83 17.48 33.16 29.67
CA ASN A 83 17.29 34.37 28.84
C ASN A 83 18.48 34.71 27.92
N GLN A 84 19.36 33.76 27.63
CA GLN A 84 20.46 33.98 26.70
C GLN A 84 19.94 34.02 25.25
N PRO A 85 20.47 34.91 24.39
CA PRO A 85 20.17 34.90 22.97
C PRO A 85 20.81 33.67 22.33
N VAL A 86 20.00 32.68 21.96
CA VAL A 86 20.48 31.47 21.28
C VAL A 86 20.87 31.83 19.85
N SER A 87 21.97 31.26 19.33
CA SER A 87 22.28 31.47 17.92
C SER A 87 21.21 30.79 17.06
N PHE A 88 20.63 31.54 16.13
CA PHE A 88 19.69 30.99 15.14
C PHE A 88 20.30 29.80 14.38
N GLN A 89 21.62 29.82 14.17
CA GLN A 89 22.35 28.72 13.55
C GLN A 89 22.44 27.48 14.46
N GLU A 90 22.65 27.64 15.77
CA GLU A 90 22.67 26.52 16.73
C GLU A 90 21.31 25.81 16.80
N ILE A 91 20.21 26.56 16.87
CA ILE A 91 18.84 25.97 16.82
C ILE A 91 18.63 25.22 15.50
N TYR A 92 19.04 25.84 14.37
CA TYR A 92 18.88 25.24 13.05
C TYR A 92 19.72 23.96 12.86
N GLU A 93 20.95 23.94 13.36
CA GLU A 93 21.83 22.77 13.33
C GLU A 93 21.34 21.67 14.28
N ALA A 94 20.95 22.02 15.50
CA ALA A 94 20.35 21.08 16.46
C ALA A 94 19.06 20.45 15.89
N LYS A 95 18.18 21.25 15.27
CA LYS A 95 16.95 20.73 14.66
C LYS A 95 17.20 19.91 13.39
N ARG A 96 18.20 20.27 12.58
CA ARG A 96 18.66 19.43 11.46
C ARG A 96 19.15 18.07 11.98
N GLN A 97 19.91 18.05 13.08
CA GLN A 97 20.39 16.81 13.70
C GLN A 97 19.26 16.01 14.37
N GLU A 98 18.26 16.67 14.98
CA GLU A 98 17.02 16.05 15.46
C GLU A 98 16.31 15.29 14.32
N PHE A 99 16.12 15.92 13.15
CA PHE A 99 15.54 15.26 11.98
C PHE A 99 16.39 14.08 11.50
N HIS A 100 17.72 14.20 11.37
CA HIS A 100 18.57 13.07 10.99
C HIS A 100 18.48 11.90 11.98
N ASN A 101 18.45 12.20 13.29
CA ASN A 101 18.28 11.20 14.34
C ASN A 101 16.90 10.53 14.28
N GLN A 102 15.84 11.27 13.92
CA GLN A 102 14.51 10.71 13.69
C GLN A 102 14.51 9.77 12.48
N TYR A 103 15.04 10.21 11.33
CA TYR A 103 15.10 9.39 10.12
C TYR A 103 15.84 8.06 10.36
N HIS A 104 17.01 8.07 11.00
CA HIS A 104 17.71 6.82 11.33
C HIS A 104 16.94 5.93 12.32
N ARG A 105 16.22 6.50 13.30
CA ARG A 105 15.36 5.71 14.21
C ARG A 105 14.18 5.06 13.50
N GLU A 106 13.60 5.71 12.49
CA GLU A 106 12.52 5.16 11.68
C GLU A 106 13.05 4.11 10.69
N GLU A 107 14.21 4.36 10.09
CA GLU A 107 14.95 3.43 9.25
C GLU A 107 15.31 2.14 10.00
N ASP A 108 15.87 2.25 11.22
CA ASP A 108 16.25 1.11 12.04
C ASP A 108 15.03 0.37 12.61
N GLN A 109 13.92 1.05 12.93
CA GLN A 109 12.65 0.39 13.22
C GLN A 109 12.14 -0.42 12.03
N LEU A 110 12.26 0.10 10.81
CA LEU A 110 11.86 -0.61 9.60
C LEU A 110 12.75 -1.85 9.37
N LYS A 111 14.07 -1.73 9.53
CA LYS A 111 15.02 -2.86 9.51
C LYS A 111 14.68 -3.90 10.57
N GLN A 112 14.38 -3.49 11.80
CA GLN A 112 14.02 -4.40 12.91
C GLN A 112 12.72 -5.17 12.61
N ARG A 113 11.66 -4.49 12.15
CA ARG A 113 10.40 -5.12 11.75
C ARG A 113 10.61 -6.11 10.59
N PHE A 114 11.43 -5.74 9.60
CA PHE A 114 11.79 -6.65 8.50
C PHE A 114 12.57 -7.88 9.00
N MET A 115 13.61 -7.70 9.81
CA MET A 115 14.39 -8.81 10.39
C MET A 115 13.59 -9.69 11.36
N GLN A 116 12.53 -9.16 12.00
CA GLN A 116 11.58 -9.98 12.74
C GLN A 116 10.71 -10.80 11.79
N TRP A 117 10.07 -10.17 10.80
CA TRP A 117 9.21 -10.84 9.83
C TRP A 117 9.95 -11.92 9.01
N VAL A 118 11.21 -11.68 8.63
CA VAL A 118 12.06 -12.68 7.98
C VAL A 118 12.27 -13.90 8.90
N ARG A 119 12.66 -13.69 10.16
CA ARG A 119 12.88 -14.81 11.10
C ARG A 119 11.59 -15.57 11.43
N GLU A 120 10.45 -14.88 11.53
CA GLU A 120 9.14 -15.52 11.68
C GLU A 120 8.80 -16.38 10.45
N LYS A 121 9.07 -15.88 9.24
CA LYS A 121 8.85 -16.64 7.99
C LYS A 121 9.80 -17.83 7.86
N GLU A 122 11.09 -17.65 8.11
CA GLU A 122 12.08 -18.74 8.15
C GLU A 122 11.71 -19.82 9.16
N ALA A 123 11.23 -19.45 10.36
CA ALA A 123 10.76 -20.39 11.36
C ALA A 123 9.55 -21.19 10.87
N THR A 124 8.50 -20.52 10.34
CA THR A 124 7.33 -21.23 9.80
C THR A 124 7.65 -22.12 8.60
N PHE A 125 8.59 -21.70 7.74
CA PHE A 125 9.03 -22.52 6.60
C PHE A 125 9.78 -23.77 7.07
N LYS A 126 10.69 -23.62 8.04
CA LYS A 126 11.46 -24.72 8.63
C LYS A 126 10.58 -25.73 9.37
N GLU A 127 9.51 -25.26 10.03
CA GLU A 127 8.53 -26.14 10.68
C GLU A 127 7.72 -26.95 9.64
N ALA A 128 7.26 -26.30 8.56
CA ALA A 128 6.58 -26.97 7.46
C ALA A 128 7.49 -27.93 6.67
N GLU A 129 8.75 -27.59 6.47
CA GLU A 129 9.78 -28.45 5.87
C GLU A 129 9.99 -29.72 6.71
N LYS A 130 10.12 -29.57 8.04
CA LYS A 130 10.21 -30.69 8.97
C LYS A 130 8.95 -31.56 8.94
N GLU A 131 7.76 -30.95 8.98
CA GLU A 131 6.49 -31.70 8.95
C GLU A 131 6.34 -32.50 7.63
N LEU A 132 6.81 -31.95 6.50
CA LEU A 132 6.83 -32.63 5.20
C LEU A 132 7.83 -33.80 5.18
N GLN A 133 9.03 -33.63 5.77
CA GLN A 133 10.02 -34.68 5.92
C GLN A 133 9.51 -35.83 6.82
N ASP A 134 8.93 -35.49 7.98
CA ASP A 134 8.35 -36.47 8.92
C ASP A 134 7.23 -37.27 8.24
N LYS A 135 6.40 -36.63 7.40
CA LYS A 135 5.37 -37.29 6.57
C LYS A 135 5.99 -38.20 5.51
N PHE A 136 7.04 -37.75 4.81
CA PHE A 136 7.71 -38.53 3.78
C PHE A 136 8.35 -39.81 4.35
N GLU A 137 9.03 -39.71 5.49
CA GLU A 137 9.62 -40.87 6.17
C GLU A 137 8.56 -41.85 6.68
N ASN A 138 7.42 -41.34 7.17
CA ASN A 138 6.30 -42.19 7.58
C ASN A 138 5.65 -42.93 6.39
N LEU A 139 5.43 -42.25 5.26
CA LEU A 139 4.91 -42.89 4.04
C LEU A 139 5.89 -43.93 3.48
N LYS A 140 7.20 -43.62 3.46
CA LYS A 140 8.24 -44.56 3.05
C LYS A 140 8.30 -45.81 3.93
N ARG A 141 8.03 -45.68 5.25
CA ARG A 141 7.92 -46.81 6.19
C ARG A 141 6.70 -47.68 5.87
N ILE A 142 5.52 -47.08 5.71
CA ILE A 142 4.27 -47.78 5.36
C ILE A 142 4.45 -48.54 4.05
N GLN A 143 4.98 -47.90 3.01
CA GLN A 143 5.25 -48.53 1.71
C GLN A 143 6.21 -49.72 1.83
N HIS A 144 7.20 -49.67 2.72
CA HIS A 144 8.12 -50.78 2.96
C HIS A 144 7.45 -51.94 3.73
N GLU A 145 6.60 -51.64 4.71
CA GLU A 145 5.79 -52.63 5.43
C GLU A 145 4.76 -53.31 4.50
N GLU A 146 4.13 -52.57 3.59
CA GLU A 146 3.24 -53.10 2.56
C GLU A 146 3.99 -53.97 1.54
N MET A 147 5.17 -53.55 1.10
CA MET A 147 6.04 -54.34 0.21
C MET A 147 6.41 -55.68 0.85
N ILE A 148 6.77 -55.70 2.14
CA ILE A 148 7.09 -56.93 2.88
C ILE A 148 5.87 -57.86 2.97
N LYS A 149 4.68 -57.31 3.28
CA LYS A 149 3.44 -58.10 3.33
C LYS A 149 3.10 -58.72 1.97
N LEU A 150 3.20 -57.96 0.89
CA LEU A 150 2.93 -58.45 -0.47
C LEU A 150 3.93 -59.51 -0.93
N GLU A 151 5.20 -59.42 -0.53
CA GLU A 151 6.19 -60.47 -0.81
C GLU A 151 5.91 -61.75 -0.01
N GLU A 152 5.47 -61.64 1.26
CA GLU A 152 5.08 -62.77 2.10
C GLU A 152 3.79 -63.46 1.60
N GLU A 153 2.75 -62.68 1.26
CA GLU A 153 1.52 -63.18 0.63
C GLU A 153 1.79 -63.85 -0.71
N LYS A 154 2.65 -63.26 -1.54
CA LYS A 154 3.10 -63.85 -2.80
C LYS A 154 3.84 -65.17 -2.57
N ARG A 155 4.75 -65.25 -1.58
CA ARG A 155 5.47 -66.50 -1.27
C ARG A 155 4.49 -67.59 -0.83
N GLN A 156 3.51 -67.26 0.02
CA GLN A 156 2.47 -68.21 0.41
C GLN A 156 1.66 -68.71 -0.80
N LEU A 157 1.28 -67.82 -1.72
CA LEU A 157 0.58 -68.22 -2.95
C LEU A 157 1.46 -69.07 -3.89
N GLU A 158 2.77 -68.83 -3.96
CA GLU A 158 3.72 -69.68 -4.70
C GLU A 158 3.87 -71.08 -4.06
N GLU A 159 3.91 -71.16 -2.72
CA GLU A 159 3.89 -72.41 -1.97
C GLU A 159 2.58 -73.20 -2.18
N ASP A 160 1.42 -72.54 -2.04
CA ASP A 160 0.09 -73.10 -2.26
C ASP A 160 -0.09 -73.63 -3.70
N ILE A 161 0.40 -72.89 -4.70
CA ILE A 161 0.40 -73.32 -6.11
C ILE A 161 1.24 -74.58 -6.29
N VAL A 162 2.43 -74.64 -5.69
CA VAL A 162 3.31 -75.81 -5.75
C VAL A 162 2.66 -77.04 -5.10
N ASP A 163 1.97 -76.88 -3.97
CA ASP A 163 1.27 -77.98 -3.31
C ASP A 163 0.00 -78.43 -4.07
N LEU A 164 -0.74 -77.51 -4.68
CA LEU A 164 -1.82 -77.86 -5.62
C LEU A 164 -1.31 -78.65 -6.82
N TYR A 165 -0.13 -78.34 -7.37
CA TYR A 165 0.49 -79.13 -8.43
C TYR A 165 0.90 -80.54 -7.95
N LYS A 166 1.42 -80.68 -6.71
CA LYS A 166 1.70 -82.00 -6.11
C LYS A 166 0.42 -82.82 -5.93
N MET A 167 -0.64 -82.23 -5.39
CA MET A 167 -1.95 -82.88 -5.20
C MET A 167 -2.59 -83.28 -6.54
N LYS A 168 -2.43 -82.46 -7.59
CA LYS A 168 -2.87 -82.84 -8.93
C LYS A 168 -2.09 -84.05 -9.45
N ALA A 169 -0.76 -84.04 -9.35
CA ALA A 169 0.07 -85.14 -9.83
C ALA A 169 -0.25 -86.48 -9.14
N THR A 170 -0.53 -86.46 -7.83
CA THR A 170 -0.96 -87.68 -7.11
C THR A 170 -2.39 -88.10 -7.47
N SER A 171 -3.30 -87.17 -7.71
CA SER A 171 -4.66 -87.46 -8.21
C SER A 171 -4.66 -88.07 -9.63
N ASP A 172 -3.89 -87.50 -10.56
CA ASP A 172 -3.75 -87.99 -11.93
C ASP A 172 -3.09 -89.39 -11.97
N THR A 173 -2.33 -89.76 -10.94
CA THR A 173 -1.75 -91.12 -10.77
C THR A 173 -2.81 -92.19 -10.43
N PHE A 174 -4.03 -91.80 -10.04
CA PHE A 174 -5.12 -92.72 -9.70
C PHE A 174 -6.22 -92.85 -10.78
N GLN A 175 -5.99 -92.38 -12.02
CA GLN A 175 -6.87 -92.74 -13.16
C GLN A 175 -6.42 -94.06 -13.84
N PRO A 176 -7.31 -95.06 -13.99
CA PRO A 176 -7.01 -96.29 -14.73
C PRO A 176 -7.12 -96.09 -16.26
N PRO A 177 -6.43 -96.90 -17.06
CA PRO A 177 -6.48 -96.80 -18.53
C PRO A 177 -7.81 -97.30 -19.09
N VAL A 178 -8.70 -96.39 -19.47
CA VAL A 178 -9.90 -96.73 -20.27
C VAL A 178 -9.53 -96.81 -21.75
N CYS A 179 -9.27 -98.04 -22.22
CA CYS A 179 -9.04 -98.31 -23.64
C CYS A 179 -10.18 -99.15 -24.23
N THR A 180 -11.12 -98.49 -24.91
CA THR A 180 -11.97 -99.10 -25.94
C THR A 180 -11.97 -98.21 -27.18
N ASN A 181 -12.17 -98.82 -28.34
CA ASN A 181 -11.82 -98.23 -29.63
C ASN A 181 -12.80 -98.72 -30.72
N VAL A 182 -12.80 -98.05 -31.88
CA VAL A 182 -13.38 -98.50 -33.18
C VAL A 182 -14.89 -98.27 -33.45
N LYS A 183 -15.13 -97.45 -34.50
CA LYS A 183 -16.33 -97.26 -35.37
C LYS A 183 -17.55 -96.52 -34.80
N LYS A 184 -18.21 -95.53 -35.44
CA LYS A 184 -18.25 -94.96 -36.83
C LYS A 184 -19.38 -95.49 -37.73
N ASP A 185 -20.45 -94.69 -37.88
CA ASP A 185 -21.04 -94.14 -39.12
C ASP A 185 -22.36 -93.42 -38.74
N LYS A 186 -22.99 -92.51 -39.52
CA LYS A 186 -22.61 -91.62 -40.64
C LYS A 186 -23.89 -90.84 -41.07
N ASP A 187 -23.74 -89.71 -41.78
CA ASP A 187 -24.84 -88.86 -42.31
C ASP A 187 -25.68 -88.12 -41.20
N ARG A 188 -26.35 -86.95 -41.40
CA ARG A 188 -26.32 -85.95 -42.49
C ARG A 188 -27.17 -84.69 -42.20
N LYS A 189 -26.60 -83.51 -42.50
CA LYS A 189 -27.20 -82.19 -42.81
C LYS A 189 -28.69 -81.94 -42.47
N LYS A 190 -28.94 -80.84 -41.76
CA LYS A 190 -29.20 -79.56 -42.43
C LYS A 190 -28.71 -78.37 -41.63
#